data_AF-A0A2M6Y8Y7-F1
#
_entry.id   AF-A0A2M6Y8Y7-F1
#
_cell.length_a   1.000
_cell.length_b   1.000
_cell.length_c   1.000
_cell.angle_alpha   90.00
_cell.angle_beta   90.00
_cell.angle_gamma   90.00
#
_symmetry.space_group_name_H-M   'P 1'
#
loop_
_entity.id
_entity.type
_entity.pdbx_description
1 polymer ?
#
loop_
_entity_poly.entity_id
_entity_poly.type
_entity_poly.pdbx_seq_one_letter_code
_entity_poly.pdbx_strand_id
1 'polypeptide(L)'
;MVFNEESVIKLKKLVKNLEKIRGRHTELISLYIPAGYNVVEIQNMLRSEFALTQNVKSRQTRNNVLDALEKVMNHLKLFKKTPENGLITFCGNVSGKEGQVDLQIWSVEPPQPLNQKLYWCDQKFVLEPLKDMLTEKEVYGLIVIDG
;
A
#
# COMPACT_ATOMS: atom_id res chain seq x y z
N MET A 1 -7.03 7.24 20.83
CA MET A 1 -6.38 8.16 19.88
C MET A 1 -7.41 8.65 18.87
N VAL A 2 -7.74 9.94 18.89
CA VAL A 2 -8.68 10.53 17.91
C VAL A 2 -7.88 10.79 16.63
N PHE A 3 -8.23 10.10 15.55
CA PHE A 3 -7.68 10.41 14.23
C PHE A 3 -8.18 11.79 13.82
N ASN A 4 -7.28 12.76 13.71
CA ASN A 4 -7.60 14.15 13.38
C ASN A 4 -8.35 14.24 12.03
N GLU A 5 -9.39 15.06 11.93
CA GLU A 5 -10.18 15.25 10.69
C GLU A 5 -9.30 15.63 9.50
N GLU A 6 -8.26 16.42 9.75
CA GLU A 6 -7.28 16.82 8.74
C GLU A 6 -6.53 15.62 8.15
N SER A 7 -6.19 14.63 8.97
CA SER A 7 -5.51 13.40 8.53
C SER A 7 -6.42 12.53 7.67
N VAL A 8 -7.71 12.46 8.00
CA VAL A 8 -8.71 11.73 7.19
C VAL A 8 -8.88 12.37 5.82
N ILE A 9 -8.94 13.71 5.75
CA ILE A 9 -9.03 14.44 4.48
C ILE A 9 -7.79 14.19 3.62
N LYS A 10 -6.59 14.22 4.21
CA LYS A 10 -5.33 13.92 3.51
C LYS A 10 -5.34 12.49 2.96
N LEU A 11 -5.80 11.53 3.75
CA LEU A 11 -5.88 10.13 3.35
C LEU A 11 -6.89 9.90 2.22
N LYS A 12 -8.07 10.52 2.29
CA LYS A 12 -9.07 10.50 1.20
C LYS A 12 -8.51 11.10 -0.10
N LYS A 13 -7.77 12.22 -0.01
CA LYS A 13 -7.08 12.81 -1.18
C LYS A 13 -6.02 11.87 -1.76
N LEU A 14 -5.24 11.22 -0.90
CA LEU A 14 -4.25 10.23 -1.32
C LEU A 14 -4.92 9.06 -2.05
N VAL A 15 -5.96 8.45 -1.49
CA VAL A 15 -6.70 7.36 -2.12
C VAL A 15 -7.23 7.77 -3.50
N LYS A 16 -7.83 8.97 -3.63
CA LYS A 16 -8.28 9.50 -4.92
C LYS A 16 -7.16 9.71 -5.93
N ASN A 17 -5.94 10.03 -5.47
CA ASN A 17 -4.79 10.16 -6.36
C ASN A 17 -4.25 8.79 -6.78
N LEU A 18 -4.15 7.85 -5.85
CA LEU A 18 -3.71 6.47 -6.11
C LEU A 18 -4.67 5.73 -7.06
N GLU A 19 -5.98 5.99 -6.96
CA GLU A 19 -7.00 5.39 -7.83
C GLU A 19 -6.88 5.85 -9.29
N LYS A 20 -6.32 7.03 -9.54
CA LYS A 20 -6.07 7.54 -10.90
C LYS A 20 -4.81 6.94 -11.52
N ILE A 21 -3.92 6.38 -10.71
CA ILE A 21 -2.69 5.78 -11.18
C ILE A 21 -3.01 4.40 -11.75
N ARG A 22 -2.58 4.17 -12.99
CA ARG A 22 -2.69 2.87 -13.65
C ARG A 22 -1.38 2.55 -14.34
N GLY A 23 -0.76 1.45 -13.92
CA GLY A 23 0.43 0.91 -14.55
C GLY A 23 0.13 0.47 -15.98
N ARG A 24 1.09 0.65 -16.89
CA ARG A 24 0.98 0.09 -18.25
C ARG A 24 1.10 -1.43 -18.21
N HIS A 25 1.87 -1.94 -17.25
CA HIS A 25 2.04 -3.36 -16.98
C HIS A 25 1.75 -3.65 -15.50
N THR A 26 1.97 -4.89 -15.08
CA THR A 26 1.93 -5.28 -13.67
C THR A 26 3.17 -4.73 -12.96
N GLU A 27 3.04 -3.59 -12.29
CA GLU A 27 4.18 -2.86 -11.73
C GLU A 27 3.84 -2.04 -10.48
N LEU A 28 2.60 -2.13 -9.99
CA LEU A 28 2.11 -1.40 -8.82
C LEU A 28 1.95 -2.37 -7.65
N ILE A 29 2.77 -2.20 -6.63
CA ILE A 29 2.77 -2.97 -5.39
C ILE A 29 1.86 -2.31 -4.37
N SER A 30 0.97 -3.11 -3.78
CA SER A 30 0.16 -2.77 -2.62
C SER A 30 0.54 -3.69 -1.47
N LEU A 31 1.01 -3.11 -0.36
CA LEU A 31 1.45 -3.84 0.82
C LEU A 31 0.73 -3.32 2.06
N TYR A 32 0.00 -4.21 2.73
CA TYR A 32 -0.69 -3.96 3.98
C TYR A 32 -0.04 -4.82 5.07
N ILE A 33 0.46 -4.16 6.12
CA ILE A 33 1.14 -4.77 7.25
C ILE A 33 0.27 -4.60 8.49
N PRO A 34 -0.15 -5.71 9.14
CA PRO A 34 -0.96 -5.67 10.37
C PRO A 34 -0.29 -4.92 11.51
N ALA A 35 -1.09 -4.38 12.42
CA ALA A 35 -0.61 -3.82 13.68
C ALA A 35 0.22 -4.86 14.46
N GLY A 36 1.37 -4.43 15.01
CA GLY A 36 2.26 -5.31 15.79
C GLY A 36 3.00 -6.39 15.00
N TYR A 37 2.81 -6.49 13.68
CA TYR A 37 3.51 -7.47 12.85
C TYR A 37 5.02 -7.17 12.76
N ASN A 38 5.84 -8.21 12.69
CA ASN A 38 7.29 -8.06 12.66
C ASN A 38 7.79 -7.58 11.29
N VAL A 39 8.43 -6.40 11.25
CA VAL A 39 9.00 -5.82 10.02
C VAL A 39 10.05 -6.75 9.37
N VAL A 40 10.81 -7.51 10.17
CA VAL A 40 11.81 -8.46 9.67
C VAL A 40 11.18 -9.59 8.88
N GLU A 41 10.02 -10.10 9.32
CA GLU A 41 9.29 -11.13 8.57
C GLU A 41 8.75 -10.59 7.24
N ILE A 42 8.28 -9.34 7.22
CA ILE A 42 7.88 -8.68 5.97
C ILE A 42 9.07 -8.52 5.03
N GLN A 43 10.24 -8.11 5.54
CA GLN A 43 11.47 -8.02 4.75
C GLN A 43 11.85 -9.38 4.14
N ASN A 44 11.74 -10.47 4.91
CA ASN A 44 12.04 -11.81 4.41
C ASN A 44 11.05 -12.25 3.32
N MET A 45 9.76 -12.00 3.52
CA MET A 45 8.74 -12.27 2.51
C MET A 45 9.01 -11.48 1.22
N LEU A 46 9.31 -10.19 1.30
CA LEU A 46 9.62 -9.37 0.13
C LEU A 46 10.90 -9.84 -0.60
N ARG A 47 11.89 -10.38 0.11
CA ARG A 47 13.06 -11.02 -0.53
C ARG A 47 12.68 -12.29 -1.28
N SER A 48 11.75 -13.09 -0.76
CA SER A 48 11.22 -14.25 -1.47
C SER A 48 10.48 -13.81 -2.74
N GLU A 49 9.62 -12.80 -2.66
CA GLU A 49 8.93 -12.23 -3.83
C GLU A 49 9.91 -11.65 -4.86
N PHE A 50 10.99 -11.03 -4.40
CA PHE A 50 12.06 -10.54 -5.28
C PHE A 50 12.71 -11.69 -6.05
N ALA A 51 13.05 -12.79 -5.38
CA ALA A 51 13.63 -13.97 -6.02
C ALA A 51 12.67 -14.61 -7.03
N LEU A 52 11.38 -14.72 -6.70
CA LEU A 52 10.36 -15.24 -7.61
C LEU A 52 10.22 -14.37 -8.86
N THR A 53 10.23 -13.05 -8.68
CA THR A 53 10.10 -12.06 -9.76
C THR A 53 11.24 -12.16 -10.78
N GLN A 54 12.43 -12.66 -10.42
CA GLN A 54 13.55 -12.83 -11.36
C GLN A 54 13.21 -13.73 -12.56
N ASN A 55 12.24 -14.64 -12.39
CA ASN A 55 11.79 -15.58 -13.41
C ASN A 55 10.71 -15.02 -14.34
N VAL A 56 10.24 -13.78 -14.13
CA VAL A 56 9.27 -13.13 -15.02
C VAL A 56 9.88 -12.96 -16.42
N LYS A 57 9.18 -13.47 -17.44
CA LYS A 57 9.65 -13.52 -18.84
C LYS A 57 9.82 -12.14 -19.46
N SER A 58 8.89 -11.23 -19.19
CA SER A 58 8.95 -9.84 -19.68
C SER A 58 10.05 -9.08 -18.95
N ARG A 59 11.14 -8.74 -19.66
CA ARG A 59 12.27 -7.98 -19.09
C ARG A 59 11.82 -6.66 -18.47
N GLN A 60 10.94 -5.94 -19.15
CA GLN A 60 10.44 -4.65 -18.68
C GLN A 60 9.62 -4.80 -17.40
N THR A 61 8.65 -5.72 -17.38
CA THR A 61 7.82 -6.00 -16.21
C THR A 61 8.67 -6.46 -15.04
N ARG A 62 9.60 -7.39 -15.29
CA ARG A 62 10.53 -7.89 -14.28
C ARG A 62 11.31 -6.75 -13.63
N ASN A 63 11.97 -5.91 -14.43
CA ASN A 63 12.78 -4.81 -13.90
C ASN A 63 11.92 -3.84 -13.09
N ASN A 64 10.74 -3.45 -13.60
CA ASN A 64 9.86 -2.52 -12.89
C ASN A 64 9.40 -3.07 -11.53
N VAL A 65 9.05 -4.36 -11.45
CA VAL A 65 8.63 -5.00 -10.19
C VAL A 65 9.81 -5.16 -9.23
N LEU A 66 10.99 -5.56 -9.72
CA LEU A 66 12.20 -5.67 -8.89
C LEU A 66 12.59 -4.31 -8.28
N ASP A 67 12.59 -3.24 -9.09
CA ASP A 67 12.90 -1.89 -8.64
C ASP A 67 11.89 -1.40 -7.58
N ALA A 68 10.59 -1.69 -7.79
CA ALA A 68 9.56 -1.38 -6.81
C ALA A 68 9.71 -2.17 -5.51
N LEU A 69 10.00 -3.48 -5.59
CA LEU A 69 10.27 -4.32 -4.40
C LEU A 69 11.49 -3.81 -3.62
N GLU A 70 12.57 -3.46 -4.31
CA GLU A 70 13.77 -2.91 -3.69
C GLU A 70 13.47 -1.58 -2.99
N LYS A 71 12.70 -0.69 -3.64
CA LYS A 71 12.29 0.57 -3.03
C LYS A 71 11.42 0.37 -1.79
N VAL A 72 10.47 -0.57 -1.82
CA VAL A 72 9.64 -0.93 -0.65
C VAL A 72 10.51 -1.48 0.48
N MET A 73 11.41 -2.43 0.20
CA MET A 73 12.31 -3.00 1.20
C MET A 73 13.19 -1.91 1.83
N ASN A 74 13.74 -1.00 1.03
CA ASN A 74 14.55 0.11 1.54
C ASN A 74 13.74 1.09 2.39
N HIS A 75 12.51 1.42 1.97
CA HIS A 75 11.62 2.26 2.75
C HIS A 75 11.21 1.63 4.09
N LEU A 76 10.94 0.33 4.12
CA LEU A 76 10.61 -0.39 5.35
C LEU A 76 11.76 -0.41 6.38
N LYS A 77 13.03 -0.25 5.96
CA LYS A 77 14.18 -0.13 6.88
C LYS A 77 14.11 1.13 7.75
N LEU A 78 13.34 2.15 7.33
CA LEU A 78 13.12 3.37 8.11
C LEU A 78 12.26 3.10 9.36
N PHE A 79 11.51 1.99 9.36
CA PHE A 79 10.61 1.62 10.45
C PHE A 79 11.29 0.59 11.36
N LYS A 80 11.66 1.01 12.58
CA LYS A 80 12.17 0.09 13.61
C LYS A 80 11.10 -0.89 14.11
N LYS A 81 9.85 -0.45 14.10
CA LYS A 81 8.66 -1.22 14.46
C LYS A 81 7.49 -0.76 13.60
N THR A 82 6.52 -1.65 13.40
CA THR A 82 5.28 -1.30 12.73
C THR A 82 4.51 -0.27 13.59
N PRO A 83 3.87 0.76 12.99
CA PRO A 83 3.03 1.72 13.70
C PRO A 83 1.87 1.04 14.44
N GLU A 84 1.20 1.77 15.32
CA GLU A 84 0.17 1.22 16.22
C GLU A 84 -1.00 0.59 15.45
N ASN A 85 -1.42 1.21 14.35
CA ASN A 85 -2.51 0.69 13.53
C ASN A 85 -2.03 -0.22 12.38
N GLY A 86 -0.73 -0.44 12.23
CA GLY A 86 -0.16 -1.10 11.06
C GLY A 86 0.48 -0.12 10.07
N LEU A 87 0.87 -0.62 8.90
CA LEU A 87 1.48 0.19 7.85
C LEU A 87 0.95 -0.24 6.48
N ILE A 88 0.51 0.74 5.69
CA ILE A 88 0.16 0.52 4.28
C ILE A 88 1.23 1.20 3.44
N THR A 89 1.77 0.48 2.46
CA THR A 89 2.76 0.99 1.50
C THR A 89 2.31 0.69 0.08
N PHE A 90 2.30 1.72 -0.75
CA PHE A 90 2.07 1.63 -2.20
C PHE A 90 3.34 2.02 -2.92
N CYS A 91 3.74 1.28 -3.94
CA CYS A 91 4.95 1.61 -4.71
C CYS A 91 4.82 1.15 -6.15
N GLY A 92 5.30 1.94 -7.09
CA GLY A 92 5.33 1.54 -8.49
C GLY A 92 5.70 2.67 -9.43
N ASN A 93 5.88 2.33 -10.70
CA ASN A 93 6.16 3.31 -11.74
C ASN A 93 4.86 4.00 -12.17
N VAL A 94 4.80 5.32 -12.02
CA VAL A 94 3.62 6.13 -12.39
C VAL A 94 3.82 6.95 -13.65
N SER A 95 4.94 6.76 -14.34
CA SER A 95 5.21 7.43 -15.60
C SER A 95 4.18 7.04 -16.66
N GLY A 96 3.53 8.04 -17.24
CA GLY A 96 2.65 7.85 -18.40
C GLY A 96 3.40 7.66 -19.72
N LYS A 97 4.73 7.85 -19.74
CA LYS A 97 5.56 7.80 -20.96
C LYS A 97 6.39 6.53 -21.01
N GLU A 98 6.44 5.91 -22.18
CA GLU A 98 7.29 4.73 -22.42
C GLU A 98 8.76 5.09 -22.28
N GLY A 99 9.53 4.21 -21.62
CA GLY A 99 10.97 4.41 -21.40
C GLY A 99 11.32 5.45 -20.32
N GLN A 100 10.35 6.19 -19.78
CA GLN A 100 10.56 7.04 -18.61
C GLN A 100 10.14 6.29 -17.34
N VAL A 101 11.02 6.25 -16.35
CA VAL A 101 10.75 5.66 -15.04
C VAL A 101 10.48 6.79 -14.05
N ASP A 102 9.29 6.77 -13.45
CA ASP A 102 8.92 7.63 -12.32
C ASP A 102 8.45 6.72 -11.17
N LEU A 103 9.43 6.16 -10.45
CA LEU A 103 9.19 5.21 -9.39
C LEU A 103 8.85 5.94 -8.09
N GLN A 104 7.58 5.90 -7.70
CA GLN A 104 7.07 6.58 -6.50
C GLN A 104 6.66 5.59 -5.41
N ILE A 105 6.72 6.07 -4.17
CA ILE A 105 6.34 5.31 -2.98
C ILE A 105 5.49 6.18 -2.07
N TRP A 106 4.44 5.60 -1.51
CA TRP A 106 3.56 6.22 -0.52
C TRP A 106 3.43 5.29 0.66
N SER A 107 3.46 5.85 1.86
CA SER A 107 3.23 5.11 3.08
C SER A 107 2.31 5.87 4.00
N VAL A 108 1.39 5.15 4.62
CA VAL A 108 0.40 5.71 5.54
C VAL A 108 0.12 4.73 6.67
N GLU A 109 -0.11 5.29 7.85
CA GLU A 109 -0.72 4.56 8.95
C GLU A 109 -2.25 4.55 8.75
N PRO A 110 -2.91 3.39 8.77
CA PRO A 110 -4.36 3.29 8.60
C PRO A 110 -5.13 3.91 9.79
N PRO A 111 -6.39 4.31 9.58
CA PRO A 111 -7.23 4.96 10.60
C PRO A 111 -7.64 4.05 11.77
N GLN A 112 -7.47 2.75 11.60
CA GLN A 112 -7.79 1.67 12.53
C GLN A 112 -6.78 0.53 12.36
N PRO A 113 -6.55 -0.32 13.38
CA PRO A 113 -5.63 -1.43 13.30
C PRO A 113 -5.95 -2.40 12.16
N LEU A 114 -4.95 -2.68 11.33
CA LEU A 114 -5.00 -3.76 10.34
C LEU A 114 -4.83 -5.12 11.02
N ASN A 115 -5.72 -6.05 10.69
CA ASN A 115 -5.69 -7.41 11.22
C ASN A 115 -5.09 -8.43 10.23
N GLN A 116 -5.05 -8.09 8.95
CA GLN A 116 -4.65 -8.99 7.88
C GLN A 116 -3.53 -8.40 7.03
N LYS A 117 -2.60 -9.28 6.64
CA LYS A 117 -1.49 -8.94 5.74
C LYS A 117 -1.97 -9.11 4.30
N LEU A 118 -1.66 -8.15 3.44
CA LEU A 118 -1.90 -8.24 2.00
C LEU A 118 -0.64 -7.79 1.25
N TYR A 119 -0.22 -8.59 0.29
CA TYR A 119 0.75 -8.21 -0.73
C TYR A 119 0.11 -8.49 -2.08
N TRP A 120 0.10 -7.49 -2.95
CA TRP A 120 -0.43 -7.62 -4.30
C TRP A 120 0.38 -6.77 -5.27
N CYS A 121 0.65 -7.30 -6.45
CA CYS A 121 1.29 -6.57 -7.54
C CYS A 121 0.40 -6.63 -8.78
N ASP A 122 -0.05 -5.47 -9.26
CA ASP A 122 -0.99 -5.38 -10.39
C ASP A 122 -0.76 -4.10 -11.22
N GLN A 123 -1.63 -3.86 -12.19
CA GLN A 123 -1.72 -2.61 -12.94
C GLN A 123 -2.42 -1.49 -12.15
N LYS A 124 -3.04 -1.81 -11.00
CA LYS A 124 -3.74 -0.87 -10.12
C LYS A 124 -3.34 -1.15 -8.69
N PHE A 125 -3.35 -0.10 -7.86
CA PHE A 125 -3.26 -0.31 -6.42
C PHE A 125 -4.55 -0.94 -5.89
N VAL A 126 -4.41 -1.89 -4.98
CA VAL A 126 -5.51 -2.43 -4.18
C VAL A 126 -5.80 -1.40 -3.11
N LEU A 127 -6.96 -0.74 -3.19
CA LEU A 127 -7.34 0.36 -2.30
C LEU A 127 -8.57 0.04 -1.48
N GLU A 128 -9.26 -1.04 -1.81
CA GLU A 128 -10.53 -1.48 -1.23
C GLU A 128 -10.44 -1.60 0.29
N PRO A 129 -9.45 -2.29 0.89
CA PRO A 129 -9.38 -2.41 2.35
C PRO A 129 -9.22 -1.05 3.05
N LEU A 130 -8.55 -0.10 2.42
CA LEU A 130 -8.36 1.24 2.98
C LEU A 130 -9.61 2.12 2.81
N LYS A 131 -10.35 1.96 1.71
CA LYS A 131 -11.61 2.66 1.45
C LYS A 131 -12.70 2.22 2.43
N ASP A 132 -12.79 0.92 2.72
CA ASP A 132 -13.77 0.38 3.65
C ASP A 132 -13.57 0.97 5.06
N MET A 133 -12.32 1.02 5.54
CA MET A 133 -11.97 1.65 6.82
C MET A 133 -12.29 3.15 6.90
N LEU A 134 -12.19 3.86 5.77
CA LEU A 134 -12.53 5.28 5.70
C LEU A 134 -14.05 5.50 5.70
N THR A 135 -14.81 4.53 5.18
CA THR A 135 -16.27 4.58 5.09
C THR A 135 -16.92 4.18 6.42
N GLU A 136 -16.40 3.16 7.12
CA GLU A 136 -16.93 2.74 8.42
C GLU A 136 -16.90 3.87 9.46
N LYS A 137 -15.89 4.75 9.43
CA LYS A 137 -15.88 5.95 10.28
C LYS A 137 -17.02 6.93 10.00
N GLU A 138 -17.58 6.95 8.80
CA GLU A 138 -18.76 7.78 8.47
C GLU A 138 -20.07 7.13 8.92
N VAL A 139 -20.12 5.80 9.11
CA VAL A 139 -21.36 5.02 9.35
C VAL A 139 -21.71 4.86 10.83
N TYR A 140 -20.90 5.34 11.78
CA TYR A 140 -21.27 5.37 13.21
C TYR A 140 -22.35 6.42 13.58
N GLY A 141 -23.21 6.81 12.63
CA GLY A 141 -24.48 7.48 12.90
C GLY A 141 -25.54 6.46 13.32
N LEU A 142 -25.58 6.13 14.60
CA LEU A 142 -26.62 5.29 15.19
C LEU A 142 -27.95 6.05 15.16
N ILE A 143 -28.92 5.68 14.31
CA ILE A 143 -30.32 6.01 14.56
C ILE A 143 -30.91 4.85 15.34
N VAL A 144 -31.08 5.04 16.65
CA VAL A 144 -31.96 4.19 17.45
C VAL A 144 -33.37 4.71 17.23
N ILE A 145 -34.23 3.91 16.61
CA ILE A 145 -35.68 4.09 16.73
C ILE A 145 -36.12 3.04 17.74
N ASP A 146 -36.44 3.51 18.94
CA ASP A 146 -37.09 2.73 19.99
C ASP A 146 -38.58 2.55 19.61
N GLY A 147 -39.12 1.35 19.77
CA GLY A 147 -40.48 0.98 19.39
C GLY A 147 -41.02 -0.16 20.22
#